data_AF-A0A7C7Y2V9-F1
#
_entry.id   AF-A0A7C7Y2V9-F1
#
_cell.length_a   1.000
_cell.length_b   1.000
_cell.length_c   1.000
_cell.angle_alpha   90.00
_cell.angle_beta   90.00
_cell.angle_gamma   90.00
#
_symmetry.space_group_name_H-M   'P 1'
#
loop_
_entity.id
_entity.type
_entity.pdbx_description
1 polymer ?
#
loop_
_entity_poly.entity_id
_entity_poly.type
_entity_poly.pdbx_seq_one_letter_code
_entity_poly.pdbx_strand_id
1 'polypeptide(L)'
;MKQRIATKSKRALRTIGSGLIFVSIVCLQSGSALAGECDLGTCDFDFNADGTVDVADAELLRAAFGSEPGDPGYIDAFDADADGVIGGTDWAAFVDSLGGQ
;
A
#
# COMPACT_ATOMS: atom_id res chain seq x y z
N MET A 1 -25.95 52.78 -1.84
CA MET A 1 -26.70 51.60 -2.34
C MET A 1 -25.84 50.37 -2.09
N LYS A 2 -26.31 49.44 -1.25
CA LYS A 2 -25.54 48.29 -0.76
C LYS A 2 -25.26 47.27 -1.89
N GLN A 3 -24.06 46.71 -1.87
CA GLN A 3 -23.46 45.82 -2.87
C GLN A 3 -24.31 44.55 -3.11
N ARG A 4 -24.47 44.17 -4.39
CA ARG A 4 -25.17 42.97 -4.83
C ARG A 4 -24.21 41.77 -4.83
N ILE A 5 -24.60 40.77 -4.05
CA ILE A 5 -24.19 39.36 -3.96
C ILE A 5 -23.91 38.73 -5.35
N ALA A 6 -22.80 37.99 -5.52
CA ALA A 6 -22.78 36.63 -6.12
C ALA A 6 -21.36 36.05 -6.36
N THR A 7 -21.14 34.87 -5.76
CA THR A 7 -20.31 33.73 -6.21
C THR A 7 -18.79 33.93 -6.41
N LYS A 8 -18.04 33.73 -5.31
CA LYS A 8 -16.66 33.21 -5.36
C LYS A 8 -16.73 31.75 -5.82
N SER A 9 -16.56 31.50 -7.11
CA SER A 9 -16.56 30.13 -7.64
C SER A 9 -15.69 30.02 -8.87
N LYS A 10 -14.95 28.91 -8.92
CA LYS A 10 -14.37 28.25 -10.10
C LYS A 10 -12.97 28.72 -10.52
N ARG A 11 -12.00 28.01 -9.95
CA ARG A 11 -10.90 27.31 -10.64
C ARG A 11 -10.47 27.93 -11.97
N ALA A 12 -9.30 28.57 -11.96
CA ALA A 12 -8.58 29.01 -13.14
C ALA A 12 -8.21 27.78 -14.00
N LEU A 13 -9.08 27.48 -14.96
CA LEU A 13 -8.85 26.53 -16.05
C LEU A 13 -8.12 27.29 -17.17
N ARG A 14 -6.83 27.00 -17.36
CA ARG A 14 -6.04 27.48 -18.50
C ARG A 14 -5.70 26.27 -19.39
N THR A 15 -6.42 26.17 -20.50
CA THR A 15 -6.15 25.36 -21.69
C THR A 15 -6.05 26.41 -22.83
N ILE A 16 -5.19 26.43 -23.86
CA ILE A 16 -4.47 25.41 -24.65
C ILE A 16 -3.47 26.14 -25.58
N GLY A 17 -2.44 25.44 -26.07
CA GLY A 17 -1.69 25.74 -27.30
C GLY A 17 -0.32 25.07 -27.21
N SER A 18 0.12 24.16 -28.08
CA SER A 18 -0.31 23.76 -29.41
C SER A 18 0.31 22.38 -29.69
N GLY A 19 -0.36 21.53 -30.45
CA GLY A 19 0.23 20.31 -31.04
C GLY A 19 -0.16 19.00 -30.35
N LEU A 20 -1.22 18.38 -30.85
CA LEU A 20 -1.32 16.93 -31.07
C LEU A 20 -0.68 16.04 -30.00
N ILE A 21 -1.40 15.78 -28.91
CA ILE A 21 -1.56 14.52 -28.15
C ILE A 21 -2.31 14.92 -26.87
N PHE A 22 -3.62 15.16 -27.00
CA PHE A 22 -4.54 14.95 -25.89
C PHE A 22 -5.48 13.82 -26.33
N VAL A 23 -4.86 12.66 -26.58
CA VAL A 23 -5.54 11.39 -26.35
C VAL A 23 -5.94 11.44 -24.88
N SER A 24 -7.22 11.74 -24.64
CA SER A 24 -8.11 11.37 -23.53
C SER A 24 -7.56 10.97 -22.15
N ILE A 25 -6.35 11.35 -21.73
CA ILE A 25 -5.77 10.98 -20.44
C ILE A 25 -5.48 12.26 -19.64
N VAL A 26 -6.52 13.04 -19.41
CA VAL A 26 -6.64 13.82 -18.17
C VAL A 26 -7.99 13.44 -17.54
N CYS A 27 -8.10 12.15 -17.26
CA CYS A 27 -8.84 11.60 -16.13
C CYS A 27 -7.86 11.02 -15.10
N LEU A 28 -6.60 11.51 -15.07
CA LEU A 28 -5.53 10.98 -14.20
C LEU A 28 -5.20 11.90 -13.01
N GLN A 29 -6.12 12.77 -12.62
CA GLN A 29 -6.19 13.26 -11.24
C GLN A 29 -7.63 13.23 -10.74
N SER A 30 -8.32 12.14 -11.06
CA SER A 30 -9.27 11.56 -10.12
C SER A 30 -8.41 10.86 -9.06
N GLY A 31 -7.93 11.59 -8.06
CA GLY A 31 -7.18 11.05 -6.91
C GLY A 31 -8.08 10.19 -6.03
N SER A 32 -8.67 9.16 -6.63
CA SER A 32 -9.58 8.21 -6.02
C SER A 32 -8.80 6.90 -5.93
N ALA A 33 -8.16 6.70 -4.78
CA ALA A 33 -7.70 5.43 -4.20
C ALA A 33 -7.12 4.39 -5.18
N LEU A 34 -5.80 4.23 -5.20
CA LEU A 34 -5.16 3.02 -5.72
C LEU A 34 -4.00 2.64 -4.79
N ALA A 35 -4.30 1.71 -3.87
CA ALA A 35 -3.39 0.99 -2.98
C ALA A 35 -2.54 1.83 -2.01
N GLY A 36 -2.31 1.29 -0.81
CA GLY A 36 -1.23 1.74 0.04
C GLY A 36 0.05 1.73 -0.80
N GLU A 37 0.63 2.91 -0.97
CA GLU A 37 1.94 3.04 -1.61
C GLU A 37 2.95 2.54 -0.57
N CYS A 38 3.18 1.22 -0.49
CA CYS A 38 4.42 0.73 0.08
C CYS A 38 5.55 1.08 -0.89
N ASP A 39 5.93 2.35 -0.93
CA ASP A 39 6.94 2.90 -1.82
C ASP A 39 8.35 2.35 -1.52
N LEU A 40 8.57 1.71 -0.36
CA LEU A 40 9.93 1.41 0.13
C LEU A 40 10.13 -0.01 0.69
N GLY A 41 9.54 -1.04 0.07
CA GLY A 41 9.88 -2.44 0.39
C GLY A 41 9.35 -2.98 1.72
N THR A 42 8.45 -2.25 2.39
CA THR A 42 7.84 -2.65 3.68
C THR A 42 6.56 -3.47 3.52
N CYS A 43 6.02 -3.62 2.30
CA CYS A 43 4.80 -4.41 2.07
C CYS A 43 5.02 -5.92 2.12
N ASP A 44 6.26 -6.40 2.19
CA ASP A 44 6.53 -7.83 2.22
C ASP A 44 5.96 -8.50 3.50
N PHE A 45 5.66 -7.70 4.52
CA PHE A 45 5.07 -8.12 5.78
C PHE A 45 3.60 -7.67 5.99
N ASP A 46 2.98 -7.06 4.97
CA ASP A 46 1.54 -6.74 4.96
C ASP A 46 0.76 -7.97 4.50
N PHE A 47 0.57 -8.91 5.43
CA PHE A 47 -0.01 -10.22 5.16
C PHE A 47 -1.53 -10.15 4.97
N ASN A 48 -2.18 -9.12 5.49
CA ASN A 48 -3.61 -8.90 5.31
C ASN A 48 -3.95 -7.96 4.12
N ALA A 49 -2.92 -7.39 3.49
CA ALA A 49 -2.99 -6.45 2.36
C ALA A 49 -3.83 -5.19 2.65
N ASP A 50 -3.83 -4.71 3.88
CA ASP A 50 -4.57 -3.50 4.29
C ASP A 50 -3.76 -2.21 4.09
N GLY A 51 -2.49 -2.33 3.69
CA GLY A 51 -1.56 -1.25 3.43
C GLY A 51 -0.80 -0.77 4.66
N THR A 52 -0.91 -1.46 5.80
CA THR A 52 -0.20 -1.16 7.05
C THR A 52 0.38 -2.44 7.64
N VAL A 53 1.67 -2.46 7.94
CA VAL A 53 2.25 -3.57 8.72
C VAL A 53 1.99 -3.32 10.20
N ASP A 54 1.08 -4.09 10.80
CA ASP A 54 0.70 -3.94 12.20
C ASP A 54 0.51 -5.27 12.96
N VAL A 55 -0.16 -5.21 14.11
CA VAL A 55 -0.38 -6.38 14.97
C VAL A 55 -1.25 -7.44 14.28
N ALA A 56 -2.12 -7.07 13.34
CA ALA A 56 -2.92 -8.01 12.58
C ALA A 56 -2.04 -8.92 11.71
N ASP A 57 -0.99 -8.38 11.09
CA ASP A 57 -0.01 -9.18 10.34
C ASP A 57 0.81 -10.07 11.27
N ALA A 58 1.18 -9.55 12.44
CA ALA A 58 1.87 -10.34 13.46
C ALA A 58 1.04 -11.55 13.92
N GLU A 59 -0.29 -11.40 14.02
CA GLU A 59 -1.18 -12.51 14.35
C GLU A 59 -1.25 -13.57 13.26
N LEU A 60 -1.21 -13.16 11.98
CA LEU A 60 -1.16 -14.06 10.83
C LEU A 60 0.16 -14.85 10.81
N LEU A 61 1.30 -14.18 10.98
CA LEU A 61 2.61 -14.81 11.05
C LEU A 61 2.68 -15.81 12.21
N ARG A 62 2.18 -15.43 13.39
CA ARG A 62 2.12 -16.29 14.56
C ARG A 62 1.25 -17.52 14.34
N ALA A 63 0.19 -17.43 13.54
CA ALA A 63 -0.70 -18.55 13.25
C ALA A 63 -0.02 -19.63 12.39
N ALA A 64 0.95 -19.25 11.56
CA ALA A 64 1.74 -20.16 10.73
C ALA A 64 3.09 -20.58 11.36
N PHE A 65 3.40 -20.07 12.56
CA PHE A 65 4.69 -20.29 13.21
C PHE A 65 4.97 -21.79 13.42
N GLY A 66 6.12 -22.25 12.92
CA GLY A 66 6.59 -23.63 12.96
C GLY A 66 6.07 -24.52 11.84
N SER A 67 5.39 -23.97 10.82
CA SER A 67 4.97 -24.74 9.65
C SER A 67 6.05 -24.79 8.56
N GLU A 68 6.04 -25.87 7.78
CA GLU A 68 7.00 -26.15 6.71
C GLU A 68 6.28 -26.50 5.38
N PRO A 69 6.96 -26.47 4.21
CA PRO A 69 6.36 -26.80 2.92
C PRO A 69 5.61 -28.14 2.93
N GLY A 70 4.30 -28.07 2.74
CA GLY A 70 3.40 -29.23 2.77
C GLY A 70 2.43 -29.22 3.96
N ASP A 71 2.67 -28.39 4.97
CA ASP A 71 1.70 -28.16 6.03
C ASP A 71 0.53 -27.28 5.54
N PRO A 72 -0.70 -27.51 6.02
CA PRO A 72 -1.85 -26.69 5.65
C PRO A 72 -1.77 -25.25 6.16
N GLY A 73 -0.88 -24.96 7.11
CA GLY A 73 -0.63 -23.62 7.64
C GLY A 73 0.55 -22.90 7.00
N TYR A 74 1.30 -23.57 6.12
CA TYR A 74 2.46 -22.97 5.48
C TYR A 74 2.04 -22.01 4.37
N ILE A 75 2.60 -20.80 4.42
CA ILE A 75 2.38 -19.74 3.45
C ILE A 75 3.76 -19.22 3.05
N ASP A 76 4.14 -19.41 1.79
CA ASP A 76 5.47 -19.03 1.26
C ASP A 76 5.82 -17.55 1.53
N ALA A 77 4.82 -16.67 1.61
CA ALA A 77 5.03 -15.25 1.90
C ALA A 77 5.49 -14.97 3.34
N PHE A 78 5.29 -15.92 4.26
CA PHE A 78 5.65 -15.79 5.67
C PHE A 78 7.05 -16.34 5.96
N ASP A 79 7.63 -17.09 5.03
CA ASP A 79 9.03 -17.55 5.03
C ASP A 79 9.89 -16.49 4.35
N ALA A 80 10.25 -15.46 5.12
CA ALA A 80 10.92 -14.26 4.64
C ALA A 80 12.40 -14.50 4.31
N ASP A 81 13.06 -15.47 4.95
CA ASP A 81 14.44 -15.85 4.65
C ASP A 81 14.55 -17.06 3.69
N ALA A 82 13.42 -17.67 3.32
CA ALA A 82 13.29 -18.81 2.43
C ALA A 82 14.07 -20.04 2.91
N ASP A 83 14.17 -20.25 4.23
CA ASP A 83 14.84 -21.41 4.83
C ASP A 83 13.95 -22.68 4.86
N GLY A 84 12.67 -22.53 4.51
CA GLY A 84 11.68 -23.60 4.48
C GLY A 84 10.96 -23.82 5.81
N VAL A 85 11.11 -22.94 6.79
CA VAL A 85 10.42 -23.00 8.08
C VAL A 85 10.02 -21.60 8.54
N ILE A 86 8.72 -21.37 8.71
CA ILE A 86 8.25 -20.11 9.28
C ILE A 86 8.60 -20.07 10.77
N GLY A 87 9.58 -19.26 11.16
CA GLY A 87 10.21 -19.35 12.47
C GLY A 87 10.69 -18.03 13.05
N GLY A 88 11.69 -18.15 13.93
CA GLY A 88 12.22 -17.01 14.68
C GLY A 88 12.95 -16.00 13.81
N THR A 89 13.53 -16.43 12.68
CA THR A 89 14.22 -15.54 11.74
C THR A 89 13.21 -14.66 11.01
N ASP A 90 12.10 -15.24 10.53
CA ASP A 90 11.02 -14.49 9.87
C ASP A 90 10.36 -13.51 10.83
N TRP A 91 10.16 -13.93 12.09
CA TRP A 91 9.65 -13.04 13.13
C TRP A 91 10.59 -11.86 13.38
N ALA A 92 11.90 -12.08 13.37
CA ALA A 92 12.87 -10.99 13.53
C ALA A 92 12.82 -10.02 12.33
N ALA A 93 12.69 -10.54 11.11
CA ALA A 93 12.53 -9.72 9.90
C ALA A 93 11.23 -8.91 9.93
N PHE A 94 10.13 -9.52 10.37
CA PHE A 94 8.86 -8.84 10.59
C PHE A 94 9.01 -7.68 11.59
N VAL A 95 9.64 -7.91 12.74
CA VAL A 95 9.84 -6.86 13.75
C VAL A 95 10.77 -5.75 13.24
N ASP A 96 11.79 -6.08 12.45
CA ASP A 96 12.68 -5.08 11.82
C ASP A 96 11.89 -4.15 10.89
N SER A 97 10.90 -4.69 10.15
CA SER A 97 10.02 -3.91 9.27
C SER A 97 9.21 -2.84 10.03
N LEU A 98 8.86 -3.09 11.30
CA LEU A 98 8.13 -2.14 12.14
C LEU A 98 8.98 -0.93 12.56
N GLY A 99 10.31 -1.08 12.59
CA GLY A 99 11.25 -0.03 12.98
C GLY A 99 11.62 0.95 11.85
N GLY A 100 11.28 0.60 10.61
CA GLY A 100 11.57 1.40 9.41
C GLY A 100 10.41 2.26 8.88
N GLN A 101 9.24 2.24 9.53
CA GLN A 101 8.03 2.99 9.14
C GLN A 101 8.05 4.46 9.58
#